data_AF-A0A9E5TFH5-F1
#
_entry.id   AF-A0A9E5TFH5-F1
#
_cell.length_a   1.000
_cell.length_b   1.000
_cell.length_c   1.000
_cell.angle_alpha   90.00
_cell.angle_beta   90.00
_cell.angle_gamma   90.00
#
_symmetry.space_group_name_H-M   'P 1'
#
loop_
_entity.id
_entity.type
_entity.pdbx_description
1 polymer ?
#
loop_
_entity_poly.entity_id
_entity_poly.type
_entity_poly.pdbx_seq_one_letter_code
_entity_poly.pdbx_strand_id
1 'polypeptide(L)'
;MLRRGIRGELTIVVSRYVLEEVRRSLEAKAARAVDAYEEFVSLLAPEITPDASHAELKEAASYVNLKDAPVVAAAVRAEVEYLVTLDRRHLMRDSVVGRRSGLNIITPEQLLTILRDDG
;
A
#
# COMPACT_ATOMS: atom_id res chain seq x y z
N MET A 1 -1.06 10.91 8.88
CA MET A 1 -0.05 10.01 8.28
C MET A 1 0.85 10.74 7.28
N LEU A 2 0.35 11.26 6.14
CA LEU A 2 1.23 11.80 5.08
C LEU A 2 2.15 12.94 5.54
N ARG A 3 1.65 13.93 6.31
CA ARG A 3 2.49 14.99 6.89
C ARG A 3 3.57 14.46 7.85
N ARG A 4 3.28 13.36 8.57
CA ARG A 4 4.27 12.69 9.45
C ARG A 4 5.32 11.98 8.61
N GLY A 5 4.91 11.33 7.50
CA GLY A 5 5.85 10.75 6.53
C GLY A 5 6.77 11.79 5.90
N ILE A 6 6.24 12.93 5.47
CA ILE A 6 7.06 14.05 4.94
C ILE A 6 8.05 14.57 5.99
N ARG A 7 7.72 14.51 7.28
CA ARG A 7 8.62 14.91 8.38
C ARG A 7 9.58 13.80 8.81
N GLY A 8 9.56 12.63 8.17
CA GLY A 8 10.40 11.48 8.51
C GLY A 8 9.98 10.73 9.78
N GLU A 9 8.78 11.01 10.31
CA GLU A 9 8.25 10.30 11.49
C GLU A 9 7.61 8.96 11.11
N LEU A 10 7.39 8.71 9.82
CA LEU A 10 6.90 7.45 9.27
C LEU A 10 7.65 7.12 7.99
N THR A 11 8.12 5.88 7.88
CA THR A 11 8.58 5.36 6.59
C THR A 11 7.35 5.00 5.76
N ILE A 12 7.15 5.67 4.63
CA ILE A 12 6.08 5.36 3.69
C ILE A 12 6.67 4.47 2.61
N VAL A 13 6.19 3.23 2.55
CA VAL A 13 6.56 2.27 1.50
C VAL A 13 5.44 2.17 0.49
N VAL A 14 5.76 2.19 -0.80
CA VAL A 14 4.80 2.01 -1.89
C VAL A 14 5.40 1.13 -2.98
N SER A 15 4.57 0.35 -3.67
CA SER A 15 5.05 -0.43 -4.83
C SER A 15 4.92 0.35 -6.12
N ARG A 16 5.81 0.04 -7.08
CA ARG A 16 5.73 0.58 -8.44
C ARG A 16 4.38 0.26 -9.07
N TYR A 17 3.86 -0.95 -8.85
CA TYR A 17 2.53 -1.36 -9.28
C TYR A 17 1.43 -0.39 -8.81
N VAL A 18 1.40 -0.05 -7.52
CA VAL A 18 0.41 0.88 -6.97
C VAL A 18 0.57 2.27 -7.59
N LEU A 19 1.81 2.74 -7.77
CA LEU A 19 2.04 4.05 -8.38
C LEU A 19 1.52 4.11 -9.82
N GLU A 20 1.77 3.06 -10.60
CA GLU A 20 1.31 2.94 -11.99
C GLU A 20 -0.20 2.77 -12.09
N GLU A 21 -0.81 2.02 -11.17
CA GLU A 21 -2.27 1.83 -11.13
C GLU A 21 -2.99 3.14 -10.84
N VAL A 22 -2.48 3.92 -9.88
CA VAL A 22 -3.03 5.25 -9.55
C VAL A 22 -2.87 6.18 -10.75
N ARG A 23 -1.68 6.22 -11.37
CA ARG A 23 -1.40 7.02 -12.57
C ARG A 23 -2.39 6.70 -13.69
N ARG A 24 -2.55 5.42 -14.04
CA ARG A 24 -3.49 4.95 -15.08
C ARG A 24 -4.94 5.28 -14.73
N SER A 25 -5.34 5.15 -13.46
CA SER A 25 -6.67 5.54 -13.01
C SER A 25 -6.91 7.04 -13.16
N LEU A 26 -5.90 7.87 -12.87
CA LEU A 26 -5.98 9.32 -13.05
C LEU A 26 -6.03 9.70 -14.53
N GLU A 27 -5.20 9.11 -15.39
CA GLU A 27 -5.27 9.34 -16.84
C GLU A 27 -6.67 9.06 -17.39
N ALA A 28 -7.31 7.96 -16.95
CA ALA A 28 -8.62 7.58 -17.42
C ALA A 28 -9.78 8.44 -16.88
N LYS A 29 -9.69 8.93 -15.63
CA LYS A 29 -10.83 9.56 -14.93
C LYS A 29 -10.65 11.06 -14.67
N ALA A 30 -9.41 11.54 -14.65
CA ALA A 30 -9.03 12.87 -14.22
C ALA A 30 -7.63 13.26 -14.74
N ALA A 31 -7.42 13.21 -16.06
CA ALA A 31 -6.09 13.41 -16.68
C ALA A 31 -5.37 14.70 -16.21
N ARG A 32 -6.12 15.77 -15.91
CA ARG A 32 -5.60 17.03 -15.35
C ARG A 32 -4.91 16.91 -13.98
N ALA A 33 -5.06 15.78 -13.29
CA ALA A 33 -4.50 15.53 -11.97
C ALA A 33 -3.22 14.68 -12.01
N VAL A 34 -2.79 14.22 -13.18
CA VAL A 34 -1.58 13.38 -13.33
C VAL A 34 -0.34 14.15 -12.91
N ASP A 35 -0.15 15.37 -13.38
CA ASP A 35 1.02 16.19 -13.02
C ASP A 35 1.09 16.48 -11.52
N ALA A 36 -0.05 16.83 -10.91
CA ALA A 36 -0.14 17.06 -9.46
C ALA A 36 0.14 15.78 -8.65
N TYR A 37 -0.23 14.62 -9.19
CA TYR A 37 0.10 13.33 -8.57
C TYR A 37 1.60 13.02 -8.65
N GLU A 38 2.24 13.24 -9.79
CA GLU A 38 3.68 13.04 -9.96
C GLU A 38 4.49 13.99 -9.04
N GLU A 39 4.09 15.25 -8.95
CA GLU A 39 4.66 16.21 -7.98
C GLU A 39 4.46 15.75 -6.54
N PHE A 40 3.26 15.29 -6.19
CA PHE A 40 2.97 14.78 -4.85
C PHE A 40 3.84 13.58 -4.48
N VAL A 41 4.01 12.61 -5.38
CA VAL A 41 4.87 11.43 -5.15
C VAL A 41 6.33 11.87 -4.97
N SER A 42 6.80 12.83 -5.77
CA SER A 42 8.14 13.41 -5.65
C SER A 42 8.37 14.07 -4.29
N LEU A 43 7.41 14.87 -3.82
CA LEU A 43 7.46 15.53 -2.50
C LEU A 43 7.35 14.57 -1.33
N LEU A 44 6.55 13.51 -1.48
CA LEU A 44 6.40 12.46 -0.48
C LEU A 44 7.68 11.63 -0.34
N ALA A 45 8.44 11.48 -1.43
CA ALA A 45 9.66 10.68 -1.54
C ALA A 45 9.55 9.30 -0.85
N PRO A 46 8.53 8.49 -1.18
CA PRO A 46 8.32 7.22 -0.51
C PRO A 46 9.44 6.22 -0.86
N GLU A 47 9.66 5.27 0.03
CA GLU A 47 10.47 4.11 -0.28
C GLU A 47 9.73 3.23 -1.30
N ILE A 48 10.36 2.98 -2.44
CA ILE A 48 9.78 2.11 -3.46
C ILE A 48 10.18 0.68 -3.16
N THR A 49 9.22 -0.16 -2.81
CA THR A 49 9.50 -1.59 -2.60
C THR A 49 10.06 -2.21 -3.88
N PRO A 50 11.05 -3.11 -3.78
CA PRO A 50 11.50 -3.83 -4.95
C PRO A 50 10.40 -4.80 -5.44
N ASP A 51 10.36 -5.05 -6.75
CA ASP A 51 9.29 -5.85 -7.38
C ASP A 51 9.25 -7.30 -6.87
N ALA A 52 8.08 -7.75 -6.43
CA ALA A 52 7.88 -9.14 -6.02
C ALA A 52 8.19 -10.12 -7.16
N SER A 53 8.85 -11.23 -6.83
CA SER A 53 9.11 -12.32 -7.75
C SER A 53 7.81 -13.00 -8.20
N HIS A 54 7.88 -13.73 -9.32
CA HIS A 54 6.74 -14.50 -9.81
C HIS A 54 6.23 -15.54 -8.80
N ALA A 55 7.12 -16.10 -7.97
CA ALA A 55 6.76 -17.05 -6.93
C ALA A 55 5.97 -16.37 -5.81
N GLU A 56 6.42 -15.20 -5.35
CA GLU A 56 5.72 -14.41 -4.33
C GLU A 56 4.35 -13.91 -4.82
N LEU A 57 4.27 -13.46 -6.08
CA LEU A 57 3.00 -13.09 -6.72
C LEU A 57 2.02 -14.26 -6.78
N LYS A 58 2.51 -15.45 -7.18
CA LYS A 58 1.70 -16.66 -7.25
C LYS A 58 1.23 -17.11 -5.87
N GLU A 59 2.09 -17.01 -4.86
CA GLU A 59 1.72 -17.34 -3.48
C GLU A 59 0.64 -16.39 -2.97
N ALA A 60 0.82 -15.08 -3.14
CA ALA A 60 -0.19 -14.08 -2.77
C ALA A 60 -1.53 -14.34 -3.46
N ALA A 61 -1.51 -14.59 -4.77
CA ALA A 61 -2.71 -14.89 -5.55
C ALA A 61 -3.44 -16.18 -5.12
N SER A 62 -2.82 -17.05 -4.31
CA SER A 62 -3.47 -18.24 -3.75
C SER A 62 -4.45 -17.94 -2.61
N TYR A 63 -4.40 -16.73 -2.05
CA TYR A 63 -5.21 -16.35 -0.90
C TYR A 63 -5.77 -14.92 -0.93
N VAL A 64 -5.49 -14.16 -1.97
CA VAL A 64 -6.11 -12.85 -2.24
C VAL A 64 -6.58 -12.79 -3.68
N ASN A 65 -7.54 -11.91 -3.98
CA ASN A 65 -7.98 -11.71 -5.36
C ASN A 65 -6.79 -11.31 -6.25
N LEU A 66 -6.80 -11.81 -7.49
CA LEU A 66 -5.68 -11.66 -8.43
C LEU A 66 -5.24 -10.20 -8.61
N LYS A 67 -6.18 -9.25 -8.58
CA LYS A 67 -5.92 -7.80 -8.69
C LYS A 67 -5.13 -7.23 -7.50
N ASP A 68 -5.29 -7.80 -6.31
CA ASP A 68 -4.70 -7.29 -5.07
C ASP A 68 -3.40 -8.04 -4.73
N ALA A 69 -3.11 -9.16 -5.42
CA ALA A 69 -1.92 -9.99 -5.20
C ALA A 69 -0.61 -9.21 -5.33
N PRO A 70 -0.42 -8.29 -6.31
CA PRO A 70 0.80 -7.48 -6.39
C PRO A 70 0.99 -6.58 -5.16
N VAL A 71 -0.08 -6.05 -4.58
CA VAL A 71 -0.03 -5.18 -3.39
C VAL A 71 0.38 -5.99 -2.16
N VAL A 72 -0.24 -7.15 -1.96
CA VAL A 72 0.07 -8.03 -0.83
C VAL A 72 1.49 -8.58 -0.92
N ALA A 73 1.90 -9.08 -2.10
CA ALA A 73 3.26 -9.61 -2.29
C ALA A 73 4.33 -8.54 -2.05
N ALA A 74 4.10 -7.31 -2.55
CA ALA A 74 4.99 -6.17 -2.32
C ALA A 74 5.11 -5.81 -0.83
N ALA A 75 4.00 -5.83 -0.09
CA ALA A 75 3.98 -5.51 1.33
C ALA A 75 4.69 -6.57 2.17
N VAL A 76 4.46 -7.86 1.89
CA VAL A 76 5.18 -8.97 2.55
C VAL A 76 6.67 -8.86 2.29
N ARG A 77 7.07 -8.63 1.03
CA ARG A 77 8.48 -8.53 0.66
C ARG A 77 9.21 -7.35 1.28
N ALA A 78 8.50 -6.22 1.44
CA ALA A 78 9.04 -5.04 2.12
C ALA A 78 9.02 -5.15 3.65
N GLU A 79 8.51 -6.24 4.21
CA GLU A 79 8.42 -6.47 5.65
C GLU A 79 7.75 -5.30 6.39
N VAL A 80 6.70 -4.72 5.79
CA VAL A 80 6.03 -3.56 6.38
C VAL A 80 5.32 -3.94 7.68
N GLU A 81 5.40 -3.05 8.66
CA GLU A 81 4.69 -3.25 9.94
C GLU A 81 3.17 -3.20 9.75
N TYR A 82 2.70 -2.34 8.85
CA TYR A 82 1.28 -2.15 8.55
C TYR A 82 1.02 -2.06 7.05
N LEU A 83 0.05 -2.85 6.56
CA LEU A 83 -0.57 -2.62 5.25
C LEU A 83 -1.82 -1.76 5.44
N VAL A 84 -1.74 -0.48 5.05
CA VAL A 84 -2.82 0.48 5.23
C VAL A 84 -3.75 0.49 4.01
N THR A 85 -5.03 0.17 4.20
CA THR A 85 -6.01 0.11 3.10
C THR A 85 -7.42 0.54 3.51
N LEU A 86 -8.20 1.03 2.55
CA LEU A 86 -9.64 1.23 2.68
C LEU A 86 -10.46 0.08 2.05
N ASP A 87 -9.82 -0.90 1.42
CA ASP A 87 -10.51 -2.07 0.86
C ASP A 87 -10.91 -3.05 1.96
N ARG A 88 -12.06 -2.73 2.57
CA ARG A 88 -12.63 -3.56 3.63
C ARG A 88 -13.12 -4.90 3.11
N ARG A 89 -13.46 -5.03 1.83
CA ARG A 89 -14.13 -6.24 1.30
C ARG A 89 -13.12 -7.33 0.98
N HIS A 90 -12.02 -6.97 0.34
CA HIS A 90 -11.07 -7.92 -0.21
C HIS A 90 -9.83 -8.12 0.65
N LEU A 91 -9.46 -7.14 1.48
CA LEU A 91 -8.24 -7.22 2.29
C LEU A 91 -8.53 -7.30 3.80
N MET A 92 -9.53 -6.56 4.31
CA MET A 92 -9.75 -6.51 5.77
C MET A 92 -10.72 -7.56 6.31
N ARG A 93 -11.88 -7.77 5.66
CA ARG A 93 -12.87 -8.76 6.12
C ARG A 93 -12.40 -10.19 5.90
N ASP A 94 -11.53 -10.40 4.92
CA ASP A 94 -10.94 -11.70 4.68
C ASP A 94 -9.75 -11.93 5.62
N SER A 95 -10.06 -12.46 6.79
CA SER A 95 -9.05 -12.84 7.78
C SER A 95 -8.01 -13.84 7.25
N VAL A 96 -8.25 -14.50 6.11
CA VAL A 96 -7.25 -15.38 5.47
C VAL A 96 -6.07 -14.59 4.97
N VAL A 97 -6.27 -13.37 4.42
CA VAL A 97 -5.19 -12.57 3.85
C VAL A 97 -4.17 -12.19 4.92
N GLY A 98 -4.62 -11.60 6.03
CA GLY A 98 -3.73 -11.28 7.16
C GLY A 98 -3.05 -12.52 7.74
N ARG A 99 -3.78 -13.63 7.92
CA ARG A 99 -3.20 -14.87 8.47
C ARG A 99 -2.15 -15.51 7.56
N ARG A 100 -2.37 -15.53 6.23
CA ARG A 100 -1.45 -16.19 5.29
C ARG A 100 -0.28 -15.29 4.87
N SER A 101 -0.48 -13.97 4.87
CA SER A 101 0.60 -13.02 4.59
C SER A 101 1.43 -12.64 5.81
N GLY A 102 0.87 -12.76 7.02
CA GLY A 102 1.49 -12.24 8.25
C GLY A 102 1.36 -10.72 8.41
N LEU A 103 0.68 -10.03 7.50
CA LEU A 103 0.56 -8.57 7.52
C LEU A 103 -0.47 -8.08 8.54
N ASN A 104 -0.16 -6.97 9.22
CA ASN A 104 -1.14 -6.19 9.97
C ASN A 104 -1.90 -5.27 9.02
N ILE A 105 -3.05 -5.73 8.55
CA ILE A 105 -3.88 -4.96 7.62
C ILE A 105 -4.82 -4.05 8.41
N ILE A 106 -4.64 -2.73 8.27
CA ILE A 106 -5.38 -1.72 9.04
C ILE A 106 -5.94 -0.61 8.14
N THR A 107 -6.92 0.11 8.66
CA THR A 107 -7.40 1.34 8.02
C THR A 107 -6.48 2.54 8.34
N PRO A 108 -6.53 3.60 7.52
CA PRO A 108 -5.90 4.87 7.87
C PRO A 108 -6.36 5.42 9.23
N GLU A 109 -7.62 5.21 9.60
CA GLU A 109 -8.19 5.65 10.89
C GLU A 109 -7.57 4.90 12.07
N GLN A 110 -7.42 3.58 11.96
CA GLN A 110 -6.73 2.77 12.97
C GLN A 110 -5.27 3.18 13.10
N LEU A 111 -4.57 3.40 11.99
CA LEU A 111 -3.18 3.88 12.04
C LEU A 111 -3.10 5.23 12.76
N LEU A 112 -4.01 6.17 12.49
CA LEU A 112 -4.02 7.46 13.19
C LEU A 112 -4.27 7.33 14.70
N THR A 113 -4.99 6.30 15.14
CA THR A 113 -5.21 6.03 16.57
C THR A 113 -3.93 5.51 17.21
N ILE A 114 -3.29 4.50 16.62
CA ILE A 114 -1.99 3.95 17.06
C ILE A 114 -0.96 5.08 17.19
N LEU A 115 -0.85 5.90 16.15
CA LEU A 115 0.10 7.03 16.09
C LEU A 115 -0.15 8.15 17.10
N ARG A 116 -1.34 8.22 17.72
CA ARG A 116 -1.64 9.17 18.81
C ARG A 116 -1.27 8.59 20.17
N ASP A 117 -1.43 7.28 20.33
CA ASP A 117 -1.16 6.58 21.58
C ASP A 117 0.35 6.33 21.77
N ASP A 118 1.13 6.33 20.68
CA ASP A 118 2.59 6.22 20.68
C ASP A 118 3.34 7.55 20.97
N GLY A 119 2.63 8.65 21.27
CA GLY A 119 3.18 10.00 21.49
C GLY A 119 2.90 10.57 22.85
#